data_AF-A0A679IMD1-F1
#
_entry.id   AF-A0A679IMD1-F1
#
_cell.length_a   1.000
_cell.length_b   1.000
_cell.length_c   1.000
_cell.angle_alpha   90.00
_cell.angle_beta   90.00
_cell.angle_gamma   90.00
#
_symmetry.space_group_name_H-M   'P 1'
#
loop_
_entity.id
_entity.type
_entity.pdbx_description
1 polymer ?
#
loop_
_entity_poly.entity_id
_entity_poly.type
_entity_poly.pdbx_seq_one_letter_code
_entity_poly.pdbx_strand_id
1 'polypeptide(L)' 'MEPSQFTKNHYDARTHIDLKDAKPGDLIFFHSTYDAGTYVTHVGIYAGENRMYHAGDPVEWTNLTENYWQQHLIGAGRYK' A
#
# COMPACT_ATOMS: atom_id res chain seq x y z
N MET A 1 -7.52 -23.51 16.98
CA MET A 1 -7.29 -22.05 16.98
C MET A 1 -7.38 -21.65 15.53
N GLU A 2 -8.50 -21.04 15.12
CA GLU A 2 -8.81 -20.82 13.70
C GLU A 2 -7.85 -19.78 13.10
N PRO A 3 -7.13 -20.09 12.00
CA PRO A 3 -6.17 -19.19 11.36
C PRO A 3 -6.75 -17.84 10.90
N SER A 4 -8.08 -17.74 10.80
CA SER A 4 -8.81 -16.57 10.29
C SER A 4 -8.80 -15.36 11.23
N GLN A 5 -8.60 -15.55 12.54
CA GLN A 5 -8.67 -14.44 13.51
C GLN A 5 -7.37 -13.61 13.55
N PHE A 6 -6.21 -14.20 13.25
CA PHE A 6 -4.90 -13.55 13.33
C PHE A 6 -4.69 -12.49 12.24
N THR A 7 -5.17 -12.76 11.04
CA THR A 7 -5.02 -11.89 9.86
C THR A 7 -5.93 -10.66 9.96
N LYS A 8 -7.17 -10.84 10.47
CA LYS A 8 -8.09 -9.72 10.73
C LYS A 8 -7.56 -8.81 11.84
N ASN A 9 -6.97 -9.36 12.90
CA ASN A 9 -6.36 -8.56 13.96
C ASN A 9 -5.15 -7.76 13.50
N HIS A 10 -4.37 -8.19 12.50
CA HIS A 10 -3.28 -7.39 11.93
C HIS A 10 -3.77 -6.27 10.99
N TYR A 11 -4.89 -6.50 10.30
CA TYR A 11 -5.58 -5.48 9.51
C TYR A 11 -6.25 -4.43 10.42
N ASP A 12 -6.90 -4.85 11.52
CA ASP A 12 -7.45 -3.97 12.55
C ASP A 12 -6.35 -3.30 13.42
N ALA A 13 -5.16 -3.92 13.56
CA ALA A 13 -4.03 -3.37 14.31
C ALA A 13 -3.19 -2.35 13.52
N ARG A 14 -3.39 -2.25 12.20
CA ARG A 14 -2.80 -1.19 11.39
C ARG A 14 -3.83 -0.10 11.18
N THR A 15 -3.48 1.12 11.56
CA THR A 15 -4.28 2.28 11.22
C THR A 15 -4.30 2.39 9.70
N HIS A 16 -5.49 2.28 9.11
CA HIS A 16 -5.69 2.66 7.73
C HIS A 16 -5.52 4.17 7.67
N ILE A 17 -4.42 4.58 7.05
CA ILE A 17 -4.06 5.97 6.92
C ILE A 17 -4.47 6.37 5.51
N ASP A 18 -5.36 7.36 5.42
CA ASP A 18 -5.62 8.02 4.14
C ASP A 18 -4.30 8.53 3.58
N LEU A 19 -4.10 8.46 2.26
CA LEU A 19 -2.84 8.89 1.66
C LEU A 19 -2.43 10.32 2.07
N LYS A 20 -3.41 11.19 2.31
CA LYS A 20 -3.22 12.57 2.81
C LYS A 20 -2.49 12.64 4.17
N ASP A 21 -2.62 11.60 4.99
CA ASP A 21 -2.06 11.49 6.34
C ASP A 21 -0.78 10.61 6.36
N ALA A 22 -0.39 10.07 5.21
CA ALA A 22 0.81 9.28 5.05
C ALA A 22 2.07 10.15 5.26
N LYS A 23 3.10 9.55 5.85
CA LYS A 23 4.41 10.16 6.08
C LYS A 23 5.51 9.34 5.43
N PRO A 24 6.64 9.96 5.04
CA PRO A 24 7.78 9.23 4.51
C PRO A 24 8.12 8.03 5.40
N GLY A 25 8.22 6.83 4.80
CA GLY A 25 8.43 5.55 5.48
C GLY A 25 7.18 4.70 5.68
N ASP A 26 5.98 5.22 5.43
CA ASP A 26 4.76 4.41 5.42
C ASP A 26 4.70 3.50 4.19
N LEU A 27 4.00 2.37 4.32
CA LEU A 27 3.76 1.46 3.20
C LEU A 27 2.44 1.82 2.51
N ILE A 28 2.48 1.90 1.18
CA ILE A 28 1.32 2.10 0.32
C ILE A 28 0.95 0.75 -0.31
N PHE A 29 -0.30 0.35 -0.21
CA PHE A 29 -0.79 -0.92 -0.73
C PHE A 29 -1.71 -0.71 -1.93
N PHE A 30 -1.59 -1.57 -2.92
CA PHE A 30 -2.40 -1.55 -4.14
C PHE A 30 -3.02 -2.92 -4.45
N HIS A 31 -4.16 -2.90 -5.14
CA HIS A 31 -4.84 -4.09 -5.64
C HIS A 31 -4.86 -4.12 -7.17
N SER A 32 -5.01 -5.30 -7.76
CA SER A 32 -5.25 -5.50 -9.20
C SER A 32 -4.21 -4.89 -10.15
N THR A 33 -2.97 -4.67 -9.71
CA THR A 33 -1.86 -4.19 -10.56
C THR A 33 -1.28 -5.29 -11.44
N TYR A 34 -1.44 -6.55 -11.06
CA TYR A 34 -1.21 -7.76 -11.87
C TYR A 34 -2.10 -8.89 -11.37
N ASP A 35 -2.21 -9.98 -12.13
CA ASP A 35 -3.05 -11.13 -11.81
C ASP A 35 -2.41 -11.96 -10.67
N ALA A 36 -2.60 -11.47 -9.44
CA ALA A 36 -2.19 -12.18 -8.22
C ALA A 36 -3.44 -12.81 -7.60
N GLY A 37 -3.37 -14.07 -7.17
CA GLY A 37 -4.44 -14.75 -6.44
C GLY A 37 -4.76 -14.17 -5.04
N THR A 38 -4.36 -12.93 -4.77
CA THR A 38 -4.52 -12.19 -3.50
C THR A 38 -4.95 -10.74 -3.75
N TYR A 39 -5.70 -10.17 -2.82
CA TYR A 39 -6.27 -8.81 -2.96
C TYR A 39 -5.22 -7.68 -3.00
N VAL A 40 -4.12 -7.81 -2.25
CA VAL A 40 -2.97 -6.89 -2.35
C VAL A 40 -2.02 -7.46 -3.39
N THR A 41 -1.79 -6.70 -4.45
CA THR A 41 -0.92 -7.10 -5.56
C THR A 41 0.38 -6.32 -5.54
N HIS A 42 0.43 -5.10 -5.00
CA HIS A 42 1.67 -4.32 -5.00
C HIS A 42 1.87 -3.52 -3.72
N VAL A 43 3.13 -3.23 -3.40
CA VAL A 43 3.52 -2.41 -2.27
C VAL A 43 4.62 -1.43 -2.66
N GLY A 44 4.48 -0.19 -2.21
CA GLY A 44 5.49 0.86 -2.32
C GLY A 44 5.79 1.49 -0.96
N ILE A 45 6.93 2.16 -0.84
CA ILE A 45 7.27 2.97 0.33
C ILE A 45 6.96 4.43 0.00
N TYR A 46 6.11 5.07 0.80
CA TYR A 46 5.82 6.48 0.66
C TYR A 46 7.05 7.31 0.98
N ALA A 47 7.38 8.26 0.12
CA ALA A 47 8.51 9.18 0.33
C ALA A 47 8.10 10.63 0.52
N GLY A 48 6.79 10.90 0.65
CA GLY A 48 6.26 12.25 0.77
C GLY A 48 5.93 12.87 -0.58
N GLU A 49 5.24 14.02 -0.53
CA GLU A 49 4.85 14.78 -1.72
C GLU A 49 4.11 13.95 -2.78
N ASN A 50 3.22 13.05 -2.34
CA ASN A 50 2.50 12.10 -3.19
C ASN A 50 3.41 11.17 -4.01
N ARG A 51 4.66 10.94 -3.60
CA ARG A 51 5.59 10.04 -4.29
C ARG A 51 5.80 8.76 -3.50
N MET A 52 5.96 7.67 -4.23
CA MET A 52 6.41 6.39 -3.68
C MET A 52 7.67 5.90 -4.38
N TYR A 53 8.47 5.14 -3.64
CA TYR A 53 9.52 4.30 -4.19
C TYR A 53 9.01 2.86 -4.20
N HIS A 54 9.09 2.18 -5.34
CA HIS A 54 8.63 0.79 -5.42
C HIS A 54 9.51 -0.05 -6.32
N ALA A 55 9.52 -1.36 -6.04
CA ALA A 55 10.10 -2.35 -6.92
C ALA A 55 9.13 -2.64 -8.07
N GLY A 56 9.05 -1.72 -9.04
CA GLY A 56 8.54 -2.01 -10.36
C GLY A 56 9.56 -2.80 -11.19
N ASP A 57 9.42 -2.75 -12.51
CA ASP A 57 10.43 -3.23 -13.45
C ASP A 57 10.79 -2.07 -14.40
N PRO A 58 11.78 -1.21 -14.08
CA PRO A 58 12.76 -1.28 -12.98
C PRO A 58 12.28 -0.69 -11.64
N VAL A 59 13.14 -0.73 -10.60
CA VAL A 59 12.90 -0.01 -9.34
C VAL A 59 12.89 1.50 -9.60
N GLU A 60 11.77 2.16 -9.31
CA GLU A 60 11.56 3.55 -9.71
C GLU A 60 10.75 4.37 -8.71
N TRP A 61 10.80 5.68 -8.93
CA TRP A 61 9.99 6.67 -8.25
C TRP A 61 8.74 6.94 -9.07
N THR A 62 7.57 6.90 -8.43
CA THR A 62 6.31 7.17 -9.13
C THR A 62 5.41 8.09 -8.33
N ASN A 63 4.64 8.90 -9.07
CA ASN A 63 3.67 9.80 -8.47
C ASN A 63 2.34 9.08 -8.26
N LEU A 64 1.90 9.06 -7.01
CA LEU A 64 0.64 8.46 -6.59
C LEU A 64 -0.58 9.22 -7.11
N THR A 65 -0.43 10.47 -7.59
CA THR A 65 -1.55 11.20 -8.21
C THR A 65 -1.89 10.72 -9.62
N GLU A 66 -1.10 9.84 -10.21
CA GLU A 66 -1.42 9.25 -11.51
C GLU A 66 -2.68 8.39 -11.41
N ASN A 67 -3.54 8.48 -12.44
CA ASN A 67 -4.84 7.82 -12.44
C ASN A 67 -4.74 6.30 -12.22
N TYR A 68 -3.70 5.66 -12.76
CA TYR A 68 -3.46 4.23 -12.56
C TYR A 68 -3.29 3.92 -11.06
N TRP A 69 -2.37 4.59 -10.38
CA TRP A 69 -2.13 4.34 -8.96
C TRP A 69 -3.32 4.73 -8.07
N GLN A 70 -4.06 5.78 -8.42
CA GLN A 70 -5.30 6.14 -7.72
C GLN A 70 -6.40 5.07 -7.84
N GLN A 71 -6.55 4.46 -9.03
CA GLN A 71 -7.54 3.41 -9.26
C GLN A 71 -7.21 2.09 -8.57
N HIS A 72 -5.93 1.86 -8.29
CA HIS A 72 -5.43 0.65 -7.66
C HIS A 72 -5.12 0.84 -6.16
N LEU A 73 -5.24 2.06 -5.62
CA LEU A 73 -4.86 2.39 -4.24
C LEU A 73 -5.84 1.78 -3.25
N ILE A 74 -5.33 0.94 -2.34
CA ILE A 74 -6.08 0.44 -1.18
C ILE A 74 -5.97 1.44 -0.02
N GLY A 75 -4.76 1.92 0.24
CA GLY A 75 -4.47 2.85 1.33
C GLY A 75 -3.03 2.75 1.85
N ALA A 76 -2.72 3.53 2.90
CA ALA A 76 -1.42 3.49 3.56
C ALA A 76 -1.49 2.77 4.91
N GLY A 77 -0.39 2.12 5.30
CA GLY A 77 -0.22 1.49 6.61
C GLY A 77 1.12 1.85 7.24
N ARG A 78 1.08 2.21 8.52
CA ARG A 78 2.26 2.50 9.34
C ARG A 78 2.50 1.37 10.34
N TYR A 79 3.75 0.92 10.45
CA TYR A 79 4.14 0.00 11.52
C TYR A 79 4.24 0.76 12.85
N LYS A 80 3.73 0.19 13.94
CA LYS A 80 3.86 0.76 15.30
C LYS A 80 5.18 0.35 15.94
#